data_AF-A0A3M2VUJ4-F1
#
_entry.id   AF-A0A3M2VUJ4-F1
#
_cell.length_a   1.000
_cell.length_b   1.000
_cell.length_c   1.000
_cell.angle_alpha   90.00
_cell.angle_beta   90.00
_cell.angle_gamma   90.00
#
_symmetry.space_group_name_H-M   'P 1'
#
loop_
_entity.id
_entity.type
_entity.pdbx_description
1 polymer ?
#
loop_
_entity_poly.entity_id
_entity_poly.type
_entity_poly.pdbx_seq_one_letter_code
_entity_poly.pdbx_strand_id
1 'polypeptide(L)'
;MTPDAYRKSIAKFKQALTTPERPTGEPVFLYDRTPGELENFRSSDNFILPQHLNQNGWDTLHISGSASIASLEQVQRLHPTPERPVVVLDVREESHAIVGGYPCTWRLGNNWANVGKSRNAVIADEQSRIAALKQQPTVEIIHRKDAKHGLENPRKVVLKKPDISSEEDLVKSTGAEYLRLMVTDHMGPRSEDVDLFVAMERALPEHGRVHIHCGVGQGRTGIFIAMHDMLKNAHQVSFHDLIERQLAFNPGRALDFNKDVTHEGRANLRNDRLEFISLFYEYAKQNPKGAPHSWSEWLADPTTPSQQR
;
A
#
# COMPACT_ATOMS: atom_id res chain seq x y z
N MET A 1 -8.99 -12.78 18.94
CA MET A 1 -8.79 -11.67 19.92
C MET A 1 -9.63 -11.98 21.16
N THR A 2 -9.39 -11.38 22.35
CA THR A 2 -10.36 -11.52 23.46
C THR A 2 -11.64 -10.72 23.15
N PRO A 3 -12.81 -11.07 23.71
CA PRO A 3 -14.05 -10.30 23.48
C PRO A 3 -13.94 -8.81 23.84
N ASP A 4 -13.19 -8.48 24.89
CA ASP A 4 -12.96 -7.08 25.30
C ASP A 4 -12.04 -6.34 24.33
N ALA A 5 -10.95 -6.98 23.89
CA ALA A 5 -10.07 -6.40 22.88
C ALA A 5 -10.82 -6.18 21.57
N TYR A 6 -11.66 -7.14 21.16
CA TYR A 6 -12.51 -7.05 19.98
C TYR A 6 -13.46 -5.85 20.05
N ARG A 7 -14.22 -5.69 21.13
CA ARG A 7 -15.14 -4.55 21.31
C ARG A 7 -14.41 -3.20 21.28
N LYS A 8 -13.24 -3.10 21.91
CA LYS A 8 -12.41 -1.88 21.89
C LYS A 8 -11.91 -1.57 20.48
N SER A 9 -11.46 -2.58 19.73
CA SER A 9 -11.02 -2.41 18.35
C SER A 9 -12.16 -1.97 17.43
N ILE A 10 -13.34 -2.57 17.53
CA ILE A 10 -14.53 -2.11 16.78
C ILE A 10 -14.83 -0.63 17.09
N ALA A 11 -14.88 -0.24 18.37
CA ALA A 11 -15.16 1.13 18.76
C ALA A 11 -14.10 2.13 18.25
N LYS A 12 -12.83 1.72 18.21
CA LYS A 12 -11.71 2.51 17.68
C LYS A 12 -11.81 2.70 16.18
N PHE A 13 -11.98 1.62 15.41
CA PHE A 13 -11.96 1.68 13.94
C PHE A 13 -13.30 2.13 13.33
N LYS A 14 -14.38 2.19 14.12
CA LYS A 14 -15.61 2.93 13.76
C LYS A 14 -15.39 4.44 13.62
N GLN A 15 -14.43 4.98 14.35
CA GLN A 15 -14.13 6.41 14.33
C GLN A 15 -13.20 6.74 13.16
N ALA A 16 -13.22 8.00 12.73
CA ALA A 16 -12.25 8.48 11.76
C ALA A 16 -10.82 8.25 12.30
N LEU A 17 -9.93 7.75 11.45
CA LEU A 17 -8.55 7.52 11.80
C LEU A 17 -7.91 8.84 12.27
N THR A 18 -7.35 8.86 13.47
CA THR A 18 -6.61 10.02 13.95
C THR A 18 -5.32 10.18 13.14
N THR A 19 -5.23 11.25 12.37
CA THR A 19 -4.04 11.56 11.57
C THR A 19 -3.08 12.48 12.33
N PRO A 20 -1.76 12.38 12.11
CA PRO A 20 -0.80 13.33 12.65
C PRO A 20 -1.04 14.73 12.07
N GLU A 21 -0.48 15.74 12.73
CA GLU A 21 -0.47 17.09 12.18
C GLU A 21 0.36 17.11 10.89
N ARG A 22 -0.19 17.74 9.84
CA ARG A 22 0.50 17.93 8.57
C ARG A 22 1.70 18.85 8.80
N PRO A 23 2.93 18.45 8.41
CA PRO A 23 4.08 19.32 8.55
C PRO A 23 3.91 20.64 7.77
N THR A 24 4.54 21.70 8.25
CA THR A 24 4.56 23.02 7.59
C THR A 24 5.69 23.09 6.55
N GLY A 25 5.47 23.88 5.50
CA GLY A 25 6.44 24.11 4.42
C GLY A 25 6.02 23.52 3.07
N GLU A 26 6.82 23.81 2.05
CA GLU A 26 6.60 23.31 0.69
C GLU A 26 7.22 21.92 0.50
N PRO A 27 6.48 20.94 -0.07
CA PRO A 27 7.04 19.63 -0.39
C PRO A 27 8.20 19.72 -1.39
N VAL A 28 9.29 19.03 -1.08
CA VAL A 28 10.48 18.94 -1.94
C VAL A 28 10.31 17.76 -2.90
N PHE A 29 10.55 17.99 -4.19
CA PHE A 29 10.46 16.96 -5.21
C PHE A 29 11.75 16.13 -5.28
N LEU A 30 11.66 14.85 -4.95
CA LEU A 30 12.82 13.97 -4.74
C LEU A 30 12.60 12.63 -5.44
N TYR A 31 13.66 12.03 -5.99
CA TYR A 31 13.56 10.69 -6.55
C TYR A 31 13.77 9.61 -5.48
N ASP A 32 12.97 8.56 -5.56
CA ASP A 32 12.82 7.57 -4.49
C ASP A 32 13.87 6.48 -4.53
N ARG A 33 14.27 6.11 -5.74
CA ARG A 33 15.27 5.08 -6.06
C ARG A 33 15.88 5.36 -7.44
N THR A 34 17.11 4.91 -7.65
CA THR A 34 17.76 4.98 -8.97
C THR A 34 17.14 3.93 -9.90
N PRO A 35 16.95 4.21 -11.20
CA PRO A 35 16.56 3.20 -12.18
C PRO A 35 17.47 1.97 -12.10
N GLY A 36 16.87 0.77 -12.10
CA GLY A 36 17.60 -0.50 -11.94
C GLY A 36 17.92 -0.91 -10.50
N GLU A 37 17.70 -0.07 -9.48
CA GLU A 37 17.82 -0.49 -8.08
C GLU A 37 16.71 -1.48 -7.68
N LEU A 38 17.03 -2.32 -6.68
CA LEU A 38 16.11 -3.33 -6.14
C LEU A 38 14.80 -2.69 -5.69
N GLU A 39 13.72 -3.23 -6.24
CA GLU A 39 12.36 -2.75 -6.05
C GLU A 39 11.54 -3.62 -5.10
N ASN A 40 12.16 -4.53 -4.34
CA ASN A 40 11.45 -5.47 -3.46
C ASN A 40 10.30 -6.22 -4.15
N PHE A 41 10.43 -6.49 -5.46
CA PHE A 41 9.43 -7.23 -6.22
C PHE A 41 9.36 -8.68 -5.73
N ARG A 42 8.14 -9.17 -5.59
CA ARG A 42 7.80 -10.54 -5.23
C ARG A 42 6.42 -10.88 -5.77
N SER A 43 6.19 -12.15 -6.06
CA SER A 43 4.90 -12.67 -6.53
C SER A 43 4.65 -14.04 -5.91
N SER A 44 3.43 -14.27 -5.44
CA SER A 44 3.01 -15.58 -4.91
C SER A 44 3.15 -16.68 -5.96
N ASP A 45 2.95 -16.35 -7.25
CA ASP A 45 3.04 -17.29 -8.37
C ASP A 45 4.44 -17.90 -8.52
N ASN A 46 5.48 -17.15 -8.14
CA ASN A 46 6.88 -17.57 -8.25
C ASN A 46 7.53 -17.90 -6.91
N PHE A 47 6.84 -17.61 -5.79
CA PHE A 47 7.37 -17.81 -4.46
C PHE A 47 7.00 -19.20 -3.94
N ILE A 48 8.01 -20.03 -3.74
CA ILE A 48 7.86 -21.35 -3.12
C ILE A 48 7.69 -21.15 -1.62
N LEU A 49 6.45 -21.28 -1.12
CA LEU A 49 6.17 -21.15 0.30
C LEU A 49 6.86 -22.31 1.07
N PRO A 50 7.63 -22.02 2.14
CA PRO A 50 8.24 -23.06 2.96
C PRO A 50 7.24 -24.13 3.40
N GLN A 51 7.60 -25.41 3.25
CA GLN A 51 6.68 -26.55 3.45
C GLN A 51 6.06 -26.65 4.85
N HIS A 52 6.72 -26.10 5.87
CA HIS A 52 6.22 -26.09 7.25
C HIS A 52 5.12 -25.04 7.49
N LEU A 53 4.93 -24.10 6.56
CA LEU A 53 3.90 -23.08 6.63
C LEU A 53 2.61 -23.56 5.96
N ASN A 54 1.48 -22.98 6.36
CA ASN A 54 0.17 -23.37 5.85
C ASN A 54 0.01 -23.02 4.35
N GLN A 55 -0.11 -24.06 3.52
CA GLN A 55 -0.15 -23.97 2.06
C GLN A 55 -1.55 -23.65 1.50
N ASN A 56 -2.62 -23.75 2.31
CA ASN A 56 -3.99 -23.67 1.82
C ASN A 56 -4.27 -22.32 1.11
N GLY A 57 -4.65 -22.40 -0.17
CA GLY A 57 -5.00 -21.26 -1.02
C GLY A 57 -3.82 -20.37 -1.43
N TRP A 58 -2.57 -20.80 -1.22
CA TRP A 58 -1.37 -20.06 -1.62
C TRP A 58 -1.16 -20.06 -3.15
N ASP A 59 -1.39 -21.21 -3.79
CA ASP A 59 -1.26 -21.44 -5.23
C ASP A 59 -2.24 -20.62 -6.07
N THR A 60 -3.40 -20.29 -5.50
CA THR A 60 -4.43 -19.42 -6.13
C THR A 60 -4.43 -17.98 -5.60
N LEU A 61 -3.38 -17.58 -4.86
CA LEU A 61 -3.32 -16.25 -4.25
C LEU A 61 -3.17 -15.15 -5.29
N HIS A 62 -2.36 -15.35 -6.35
CA HIS A 62 -2.21 -14.43 -7.49
C HIS A 62 -1.96 -12.96 -7.11
N ILE A 63 -1.07 -12.76 -6.13
CA ILE A 63 -0.70 -11.46 -5.60
C ILE A 63 0.77 -11.18 -5.87
N SER A 64 1.09 -9.91 -6.11
CA SER A 64 2.48 -9.46 -6.16
C SER A 64 2.62 -8.10 -5.51
N GLY A 65 3.86 -7.70 -5.22
CA GLY A 65 4.12 -6.33 -4.79
C GLY A 65 5.55 -5.90 -4.89
N SER A 66 5.76 -4.58 -4.92
CA SER A 66 7.07 -3.93 -5.08
C SER A 66 7.09 -2.53 -4.45
N ALA A 67 8.24 -1.87 -4.56
CA ALA A 67 8.41 -0.43 -4.42
C ALA A 67 7.74 0.31 -5.59
N SER A 68 7.87 1.64 -5.60
CA SER A 68 7.22 2.54 -6.55
C SER A 68 7.45 2.14 -8.00
N ILE A 69 6.39 2.24 -8.81
CA ILE A 69 6.46 2.06 -10.26
C ILE A 69 7.19 3.26 -10.88
N ALA A 70 8.06 2.96 -11.84
CA ALA A 70 8.91 3.94 -12.52
C ALA A 70 9.03 3.69 -14.03
N SER A 71 8.58 2.54 -14.52
CA SER A 71 8.70 2.21 -15.95
C SER A 71 7.60 1.26 -16.41
N LEU A 72 7.38 1.26 -17.72
CA LEU A 72 6.40 0.42 -18.41
C LEU A 72 6.72 -1.07 -18.22
N GLU A 73 8.01 -1.43 -18.28
CA GLU A 73 8.49 -2.80 -18.18
C GLU A 73 8.11 -3.43 -16.83
N GLN A 74 8.08 -2.62 -15.76
CA GLN A 74 7.69 -3.09 -14.42
C GLN A 74 6.22 -3.49 -14.32
N VAL A 75 5.36 -2.92 -15.18
CA VAL A 75 3.94 -3.28 -15.25
C VAL A 75 3.74 -4.40 -16.27
N GLN A 76 4.45 -4.35 -17.41
CA GLN A 76 4.36 -5.37 -18.46
C GLN A 76 4.81 -6.76 -17.99
N ARG A 77 5.77 -6.88 -17.07
CA ARG A 77 6.16 -8.16 -16.46
C ARG A 77 5.03 -8.84 -15.67
N LEU A 78 3.95 -8.12 -15.34
CA LEU A 78 2.77 -8.67 -14.68
C LEU A 78 1.86 -9.41 -15.68
N HIS A 79 2.16 -9.25 -16.98
CA HIS A 79 1.46 -9.86 -18.11
C HIS A 79 -0.06 -9.58 -18.11
N PRO A 80 -0.50 -8.31 -18.02
CA PRO A 80 -1.91 -7.97 -18.10
C PRO A 80 -2.49 -8.42 -19.45
N THR A 81 -3.58 -9.18 -19.39
CA THR A 81 -4.34 -9.64 -20.57
C THR A 81 -5.84 -9.62 -20.24
N PRO A 82 -6.74 -9.59 -21.23
CA PRO A 82 -8.17 -9.70 -20.98
C PRO A 82 -8.55 -10.97 -20.18
N GLU A 83 -7.85 -12.09 -20.40
CA GLU A 83 -8.10 -13.36 -19.72
C GLU A 83 -7.49 -13.42 -18.30
N ARG A 84 -6.48 -12.60 -18.03
CA ARG A 84 -5.80 -12.46 -16.72
C ARG A 84 -5.60 -10.98 -16.41
N PRO A 85 -6.69 -10.27 -16.08
CA PRO A 85 -6.58 -8.84 -15.82
C PRO A 85 -5.72 -8.61 -14.58
N VAL A 86 -4.96 -7.51 -14.61
CA VAL A 86 -4.10 -7.09 -13.51
C VAL A 86 -4.61 -5.75 -13.01
N VAL A 87 -4.91 -5.68 -11.72
CA VAL A 87 -5.14 -4.41 -11.02
C VAL A 87 -3.83 -3.98 -10.34
N VAL A 88 -3.28 -2.84 -10.74
CA VAL A 88 -2.19 -2.18 -10.00
C VAL A 88 -2.82 -1.31 -8.92
N LEU A 89 -2.56 -1.69 -7.67
CA LEU A 89 -3.01 -1.00 -6.48
C LEU A 89 -1.89 -0.12 -5.91
N ASP A 90 -2.00 1.18 -6.19
CA ASP A 90 -1.13 2.20 -5.61
C ASP A 90 -1.66 2.61 -4.24
N VAL A 91 -0.94 2.28 -3.16
CA VAL A 91 -1.35 2.65 -1.79
C VAL A 91 -0.63 3.89 -1.27
N ARG A 92 -0.35 4.86 -2.14
CA ARG A 92 0.37 6.11 -1.82
C ARG A 92 -0.57 7.32 -1.75
N GLU A 93 -0.64 7.92 -0.56
CA GLU A 93 -1.24 9.25 -0.39
C GLU A 93 -0.34 10.37 -0.93
N GLU A 94 0.98 10.20 -0.82
CA GLU A 94 1.94 11.20 -1.24
C GLU A 94 1.87 11.47 -2.76
N SER A 95 1.90 12.75 -3.15
CA SER A 95 1.91 13.14 -4.56
C SER A 95 3.20 12.63 -5.22
N HIS A 96 3.08 12.01 -6.39
CA HIS A 96 4.22 11.39 -7.07
C HIS A 96 4.11 11.48 -8.59
N ALA A 97 5.24 11.30 -9.26
CA ALA A 97 5.36 11.33 -10.72
C ALA A 97 6.54 10.48 -11.17
N ILE A 98 6.56 10.09 -12.44
CA ILE A 98 7.67 9.40 -13.07
C ILE A 98 8.37 10.40 -14.00
N VAL A 99 9.68 10.55 -13.87
CA VAL A 99 10.48 11.55 -14.61
C VAL A 99 11.70 10.87 -15.23
N GLY A 100 11.68 10.64 -16.54
CA GLY A 100 12.78 10.00 -17.27
C GLY A 100 13.17 8.63 -16.68
N GLY A 101 12.18 7.85 -16.25
CA GLY A 101 12.39 6.55 -15.59
C GLY A 101 12.70 6.61 -14.10
N TYR A 102 12.76 7.80 -13.49
CA TYR A 102 12.92 7.98 -12.04
C TYR A 102 11.56 8.08 -11.36
N PRO A 103 11.23 7.25 -10.37
CA PRO A 103 10.05 7.45 -9.55
C PRO A 103 10.32 8.57 -8.56
N CYS A 104 9.49 9.61 -8.57
CA CYS A 104 9.67 10.80 -7.77
C CYS A 104 8.47 11.07 -6.88
N THR A 105 8.71 11.66 -5.71
CA THR A 105 7.70 12.01 -4.71
C THR A 105 7.89 13.46 -4.27
N TRP A 106 6.80 14.21 -4.12
CA TRP A 106 6.79 15.48 -3.38
C TRP A 106 6.74 15.20 -1.88
N ARG A 107 7.90 15.23 -1.23
CA ARG A 107 8.08 14.85 0.17
C ARG A 107 8.10 16.07 1.08
N LEU A 108 7.33 15.98 2.16
CA LEU A 108 7.44 16.86 3.33
C LEU A 108 7.47 15.98 4.57
N GLY A 109 8.09 16.43 5.67
CA GLY A 109 8.37 15.69 6.92
C GLY A 109 7.63 14.35 7.10
N ASN A 110 8.37 13.27 7.32
CA ASN A 110 7.81 11.89 7.41
C ASN A 110 6.99 11.41 6.19
N ASN A 111 7.11 12.08 5.04
CA ASN A 111 6.32 11.79 3.83
C ASN A 111 4.83 12.13 3.98
N TRP A 112 4.51 13.17 4.76
CA TRP A 112 3.15 13.54 5.17
C TRP A 112 2.63 14.82 4.51
N ALA A 113 3.09 15.14 3.29
CA ALA A 113 2.71 16.37 2.57
C ALA A 113 1.19 16.53 2.34
N ASN A 114 0.47 15.40 2.31
CA ASN A 114 -0.95 15.33 1.97
C ASN A 114 -1.85 14.92 3.15
N VAL A 115 -1.29 14.71 4.34
CA VAL A 115 -2.08 14.32 5.52
C VAL A 115 -3.20 15.32 5.78
N GLY A 116 -4.41 14.80 5.99
CA GLY A 116 -5.61 15.60 6.26
C GLY A 116 -6.25 16.22 5.01
N LYS A 117 -5.66 16.06 3.82
CA LYS A 117 -6.32 16.44 2.56
C LYS A 117 -7.35 15.39 2.15
N SER A 118 -8.40 15.83 1.46
CA SER A 118 -9.34 14.92 0.79
C SER A 118 -8.68 14.26 -0.42
N ARG A 119 -9.18 13.09 -0.83
CA ARG A 119 -8.74 12.37 -2.03
C ARG A 119 -8.70 13.27 -3.28
N ASN A 120 -9.77 14.03 -3.52
CA ASN A 120 -9.86 14.92 -4.68
C ASN A 120 -8.83 16.05 -4.63
N ALA A 121 -8.55 16.59 -3.44
CA ALA A 121 -7.54 17.62 -3.28
C ALA A 121 -6.12 17.08 -3.52
N VAL A 122 -5.83 15.83 -3.11
CA VAL A 122 -4.55 15.17 -3.39
C VAL A 122 -4.36 14.95 -4.88
N ILE A 123 -5.36 14.38 -5.57
CA ILE A 123 -5.29 14.12 -7.02
C ILE A 123 -5.12 15.42 -7.80
N ALA A 124 -5.91 16.46 -7.48
CA ALA A 124 -5.81 17.74 -8.17
C ALA A 124 -4.46 18.43 -7.96
N ASP A 125 -3.91 18.39 -6.74
CA ASP A 125 -2.58 18.92 -6.43
C ASP A 125 -1.48 18.17 -7.20
N GLU A 126 -1.52 16.83 -7.23
CA GLU A 126 -0.56 16.03 -7.98
C GLU A 126 -0.61 16.32 -9.49
N GLN A 127 -1.81 16.33 -10.09
CA GLN A 127 -1.99 16.64 -11.51
C GLN A 127 -1.46 18.03 -11.87
N SER A 128 -1.75 19.03 -11.03
CA SER A 128 -1.23 20.40 -11.21
C SER A 128 0.30 20.44 -11.15
N ARG A 129 0.91 19.75 -10.18
CA ARG A 129 2.37 19.65 -10.04
C ARG A 129 3.02 18.95 -11.23
N ILE A 130 2.43 17.87 -11.74
CA ILE A 130 2.90 17.16 -12.94
C ILE A 130 2.80 18.08 -14.16
N ALA A 131 1.69 18.79 -14.34
CA ALA A 131 1.49 19.71 -15.46
C ALA A 131 2.52 20.85 -15.45
N ALA A 132 2.80 21.44 -14.28
CA ALA A 132 3.84 22.45 -14.12
C ALA A 132 5.24 21.89 -14.39
N LEU A 133 5.53 20.65 -13.96
CA LEU A 133 6.81 20.00 -14.21
C LEU A 133 7.06 19.76 -15.70
N LYS A 134 6.02 19.37 -16.46
CA LYS A 134 6.07 19.17 -17.92
C LYS A 134 6.43 20.43 -18.72
N GLN A 135 6.23 21.62 -18.16
CA GLN A 135 6.60 22.89 -18.81
C GLN A 135 8.09 23.22 -18.66
N GLN A 136 8.82 22.50 -17.81
CA GLN A 136 10.23 22.78 -17.55
C GLN A 136 11.11 22.12 -18.62
N PRO A 137 11.99 22.87 -19.32
CA PRO A 137 12.87 22.30 -20.33
C PRO A 137 13.97 21.39 -19.73
N THR A 138 14.26 21.58 -18.45
CA THR A 138 15.22 20.82 -17.67
C THR A 138 14.61 20.56 -16.29
N VAL A 139 14.68 19.32 -15.82
CA VAL A 139 14.24 18.93 -14.49
C VAL A 139 15.45 18.46 -13.68
N GLU A 140 15.63 19.05 -12.50
CA GLU A 140 16.64 18.66 -11.52
C GLU A 140 15.97 17.87 -10.38
N ILE A 141 16.47 16.67 -10.10
CA ILE A 141 15.99 15.80 -9.03
C ILE A 141 17.14 15.32 -8.17
N ILE A 142 16.89 15.21 -6.87
CA ILE A 142 17.87 14.74 -5.86
C ILE A 142 17.34 13.48 -5.20
N HIS A 143 18.23 12.55 -4.86
CA HIS A 143 17.86 11.31 -4.20
C HIS A 143 17.25 11.60 -2.83
N ARG A 144 16.12 10.97 -2.48
CA ARG A 144 15.39 11.23 -1.22
C ARG A 144 16.22 11.08 0.06
N LYS A 145 17.22 10.20 0.04
CA LYS A 145 18.15 9.96 1.16
C LYS A 145 19.15 11.10 1.35
N ASP A 146 19.36 11.91 0.32
CA ASP A 146 20.34 13.00 0.32
C ASP A 146 19.69 14.36 0.57
N ALA A 147 18.36 14.41 0.60
CA ALA A 147 17.58 15.59 0.98
C ALA A 147 17.54 15.81 2.50
N LYS A 148 17.86 14.78 3.29
CA LYS A 148 18.09 14.92 4.73
C LYS A 148 19.58 15.14 4.90
N HIS A 149 19.95 16.29 5.47
CA HIS A 149 21.32 16.75 5.78
C HIS A 149 22.06 17.43 4.63
N GLY A 150 22.76 18.51 4.97
CA GLY A 150 23.61 19.34 4.09
C GLY A 150 24.83 18.59 3.58
N LEU A 151 24.60 17.52 2.82
CA LEU A 151 25.61 16.76 2.12
C LEU A 151 26.26 17.66 1.08
N GLU A 152 27.59 17.71 1.09
CA GLU A 152 28.37 18.52 0.13
C GLU A 152 28.17 18.06 -1.32
N ASN A 153 27.83 16.78 -1.55
CA ASN A 153 27.65 16.19 -2.88
C ASN A 153 26.43 15.25 -2.91
N PRO A 154 25.19 15.77 -3.05
CA PRO A 154 24.01 14.93 -3.17
C PRO A 154 23.99 14.19 -4.51
N ARG A 155 23.43 12.97 -4.54
CA ARG A 155 23.14 12.27 -5.80
C ARG A 155 22.05 13.04 -6.54
N LYS A 156 22.50 13.82 -7.50
CA LYS A 156 21.70 14.72 -8.30
C LYS A 156 21.65 14.23 -9.74
N VAL A 157 20.47 14.32 -10.34
CA VAL A 157 20.26 14.05 -11.76
C VAL A 157 19.63 15.27 -12.41
N VAL A 158 20.17 15.68 -13.55
CA VAL A 158 19.66 16.78 -14.37
C VAL A 158 19.23 16.20 -15.71
N LEU A 159 17.92 16.21 -15.96
CA LEU A 159 17.32 15.64 -17.16
C LEU A 159 16.88 16.76 -18.09
N LYS A 160 17.30 16.71 -19.36
CA LYS A 160 16.87 17.66 -20.40
C LYS A 160 15.68 17.07 -21.15
N LYS A 161 14.55 17.77 -21.16
CA LYS A 161 13.28 17.35 -21.78
C LYS A 161 12.92 15.88 -21.45
N PRO A 162 12.88 15.48 -20.17
CA PRO A 162 12.53 14.12 -19.81
C PRO A 162 11.07 13.80 -20.18
N ASP A 163 10.79 12.52 -20.42
CA ASP A 163 9.43 12.02 -20.40
C ASP A 163 8.88 12.10 -18.97
N ILE A 164 7.67 12.63 -18.81
CA ILE A 164 7.03 12.80 -17.51
C ILE A 164 5.62 12.24 -17.58
N SER A 165 5.26 11.34 -16.67
CA SER A 165 3.94 10.74 -16.60
C SER A 165 3.42 10.68 -15.16
N SER A 166 2.10 10.66 -15.04
CA SER A 166 1.47 10.11 -13.84
C SER A 166 1.68 8.60 -13.83
N GLU A 167 1.54 7.98 -12.67
CA GLU A 167 1.58 6.52 -12.55
C GLU A 167 0.33 5.90 -13.21
N GLU A 168 -0.83 6.53 -13.07
CA GLU A 168 -2.08 6.11 -13.69
C GLU A 168 -1.97 6.01 -15.22
N ASP A 169 -1.44 7.06 -15.88
CA ASP A 169 -1.26 7.06 -17.34
C ASP A 169 -0.32 5.94 -17.78
N LEU A 170 0.80 5.76 -17.06
CA LEU A 170 1.78 4.72 -17.38
C LEU A 170 1.17 3.32 -17.21
N VAL A 171 0.47 3.06 -16.12
CA VAL A 171 -0.16 1.76 -15.86
C VAL A 171 -1.22 1.47 -16.92
N LYS A 172 -2.13 2.41 -17.17
CA LYS A 172 -3.22 2.22 -18.15
C LYS A 172 -2.71 1.99 -19.57
N SER A 173 -1.56 2.57 -19.94
CA SER A 173 -0.94 2.33 -21.25
C SER A 173 -0.52 0.86 -21.50
N THR A 174 -0.47 0.03 -20.46
CA THR A 174 -0.10 -1.39 -20.54
C THR A 174 -1.30 -2.34 -20.69
N GLY A 175 -2.53 -1.81 -20.58
CA GLY A 175 -3.75 -2.61 -20.46
C GLY A 175 -4.08 -3.09 -19.05
N ALA A 176 -3.23 -2.80 -18.05
CA ALA A 176 -3.56 -3.02 -16.65
C ALA A 176 -4.56 -1.97 -16.13
N GLU A 177 -5.37 -2.38 -15.16
CA GLU A 177 -6.24 -1.48 -14.41
C GLU A 177 -5.44 -0.77 -13.31
N TYR A 178 -5.88 0.44 -12.93
CA TYR A 178 -5.24 1.25 -11.92
C TYR A 178 -6.24 1.65 -10.84
N LEU A 179 -5.90 1.39 -9.58
CA LEU A 179 -6.63 1.88 -8.42
C LEU A 179 -5.65 2.50 -7.44
N ARG A 180 -5.93 3.74 -7.02
CA ARG A 180 -5.17 4.42 -5.96
C ARG A 180 -5.91 4.43 -4.65
N LEU A 181 -5.24 4.13 -3.54
CA LEU A 181 -5.71 4.30 -2.17
C LEU A 181 -4.83 5.33 -1.46
N MET A 182 -5.45 6.26 -0.76
CA MET A 182 -4.76 7.44 -0.21
C MET A 182 -4.24 7.12 1.21
N VAL A 183 -3.41 6.09 1.32
CA VAL A 183 -2.91 5.57 2.60
C VAL A 183 -1.65 6.33 3.03
N THR A 184 -1.76 7.10 4.11
CA THR A 184 -0.65 7.87 4.69
C THR A 184 0.52 6.97 5.06
N ASP A 185 1.74 7.42 4.75
CA ASP A 185 2.95 6.68 5.11
C ASP A 185 3.03 6.46 6.64
N HIS A 186 3.48 5.26 7.03
CA HIS A 186 3.56 4.82 8.42
C HIS A 186 2.24 4.58 9.16
N MET A 187 1.07 4.79 8.54
CA MET A 187 -0.24 4.58 9.18
C MET A 187 -0.95 3.32 8.66
N GLY A 188 -2.05 2.95 9.31
CA GLY A 188 -3.04 2.02 8.74
C GLY A 188 -3.95 2.73 7.73
N PRO A 189 -4.72 1.98 6.92
CA PRO A 189 -5.68 2.57 6.00
C PRO A 189 -6.88 3.18 6.73
N ARG A 190 -7.51 4.19 6.12
CA ARG A 190 -8.80 4.72 6.59
C ARG A 190 -9.93 3.81 6.14
N SER A 191 -11.09 3.91 6.79
CA SER A 191 -12.26 3.08 6.49
C SER A 191 -12.65 3.17 5.01
N GLU A 192 -12.63 4.37 4.41
CA GLU A 192 -12.96 4.54 2.99
C GLU A 192 -11.96 3.87 2.04
N ASP A 193 -10.67 3.82 2.41
CA ASP A 193 -9.65 3.14 1.60
C ASP A 193 -9.78 1.61 1.72
N VAL A 194 -10.23 1.10 2.88
CA VAL A 194 -10.53 -0.32 3.08
C VAL A 194 -11.77 -0.72 2.28
N ASP A 195 -12.82 0.10 2.27
CA ASP A 195 -14.02 -0.18 1.47
C ASP A 195 -13.72 -0.20 -0.03
N LEU A 196 -12.91 0.74 -0.53
CA LEU A 196 -12.46 0.74 -1.94
C LEU A 196 -11.64 -0.51 -2.27
N PHE A 197 -10.75 -0.93 -1.36
CA PHE A 197 -10.00 -2.17 -1.51
C PHE A 197 -10.91 -3.39 -1.56
N VAL A 198 -11.84 -3.52 -0.62
CA VAL A 198 -12.81 -4.62 -0.57
C VAL A 198 -13.68 -4.65 -1.83
N ALA A 199 -14.11 -3.50 -2.33
CA ALA A 199 -14.90 -3.41 -3.56
C ALA A 199 -14.10 -3.91 -4.78
N MET A 200 -12.81 -3.56 -4.88
CA MET A 200 -11.91 -4.08 -5.91
C MET A 200 -11.74 -5.59 -5.83
N GLU A 201 -11.50 -6.12 -4.62
CA GLU A 201 -11.34 -7.56 -4.40
C GLU A 201 -12.60 -8.37 -4.75
N ARG A 202 -13.79 -7.83 -4.45
CA ARG A 202 -15.08 -8.43 -4.85
C ARG A 202 -15.27 -8.46 -6.36
N ALA A 203 -14.79 -7.42 -7.06
CA ALA A 203 -14.93 -7.29 -8.50
C ALA A 203 -13.86 -8.07 -9.28
N LEU A 204 -12.83 -8.58 -8.59
CA LEU A 204 -11.73 -9.30 -9.22
C LEU A 204 -12.24 -10.62 -9.82
N PRO A 205 -12.01 -10.88 -11.11
CA PRO A 205 -12.42 -12.13 -11.73
C PRO A 205 -11.58 -13.30 -11.21
N GLU A 206 -12.02 -14.53 -11.48
CA GLU A 206 -11.41 -15.76 -10.97
C GLU A 206 -9.89 -15.86 -11.23
N HIS A 207 -9.43 -15.37 -12.38
CA HIS A 207 -8.01 -15.34 -12.77
C HIS A 207 -7.39 -13.93 -12.69
N GLY A 208 -8.09 -12.99 -12.05
CA GLY A 208 -7.61 -11.65 -11.81
C GLY A 208 -6.42 -11.65 -10.86
N ARG A 209 -5.49 -10.75 -11.12
CA ARG A 209 -4.24 -10.58 -10.36
C ARG A 209 -4.21 -9.20 -9.75
N VAL A 210 -3.58 -9.07 -8.61
CA VAL A 210 -3.36 -7.77 -7.97
C VAL A 210 -1.85 -7.54 -7.80
N HIS A 211 -1.40 -6.35 -8.15
CA HIS A 211 -0.05 -5.89 -7.88
C HIS A 211 -0.10 -4.68 -6.96
N ILE A 212 0.46 -4.81 -5.76
CA ILE A 212 0.37 -3.79 -4.72
C ILE A 212 1.72 -3.14 -4.55
N HIS A 213 1.77 -1.80 -4.54
CA HIS A 213 3.03 -1.11 -4.26
C HIS A 213 2.83 0.13 -3.39
N CYS A 214 3.91 0.54 -2.75
CA CYS A 214 4.03 1.82 -2.05
C CYS A 214 5.40 2.43 -2.38
N GLY A 215 5.88 3.43 -1.63
CA GLY A 215 7.20 4.01 -1.91
C GLY A 215 8.37 3.01 -1.84
N VAL A 216 8.32 2.02 -0.94
CA VAL A 216 9.44 1.06 -0.72
C VAL A 216 9.03 -0.41 -0.90
N GLY A 217 7.73 -0.73 -0.93
CA GLY A 217 7.26 -2.10 -1.10
C GLY A 217 7.26 -2.98 0.15
N GLN A 218 7.36 -2.36 1.33
CA GLN A 218 7.42 -3.03 2.63
C GLN A 218 6.17 -2.76 3.46
N GLY A 219 6.11 -1.64 4.19
CA GLY A 219 5.05 -1.32 5.18
C GLY A 219 3.62 -1.46 4.66
N ARG A 220 3.14 -0.46 3.91
CA ARG A 220 1.77 -0.44 3.35
C ARG A 220 1.51 -1.64 2.43
N THR A 221 2.46 -1.95 1.54
CA THR A 221 2.37 -3.08 0.62
C THR A 221 2.14 -4.41 1.33
N GLY A 222 2.94 -4.72 2.36
CA GLY A 222 2.81 -5.98 3.10
C GLY A 222 1.49 -6.08 3.87
N ILE A 223 0.97 -4.96 4.39
CA ILE A 223 -0.35 -4.93 5.02
C ILE A 223 -1.44 -5.29 4.01
N PHE A 224 -1.47 -4.65 2.84
CA PHE A 224 -2.51 -4.93 1.84
C PHE A 224 -2.36 -6.30 1.17
N ILE A 225 -1.14 -6.83 1.01
CA ILE A 225 -0.94 -8.24 0.58
C ILE A 225 -1.50 -9.20 1.62
N ALA A 226 -1.28 -8.96 2.91
CA ALA A 226 -1.89 -9.78 3.97
C ALA A 226 -3.41 -9.65 3.99
N MET A 227 -3.96 -8.46 3.75
CA MET A 227 -5.41 -8.26 3.62
C MET A 227 -6.00 -9.04 2.45
N HIS A 228 -5.35 -9.05 1.27
CA HIS A 228 -5.74 -9.86 0.12
C HIS A 228 -5.80 -11.35 0.50
N ASP A 229 -4.76 -11.83 1.17
CA ASP A 229 -4.69 -13.21 1.64
C ASP A 229 -5.79 -13.55 2.66
N MET A 230 -6.05 -12.65 3.61
CA MET A 230 -7.14 -12.80 4.58
C MET A 230 -8.50 -12.89 3.89
N LEU A 231 -8.81 -12.02 2.94
CA LEU A 231 -10.09 -12.07 2.22
C LEU A 231 -10.29 -13.39 1.47
N LYS A 232 -9.23 -13.97 0.92
CA LYS A 232 -9.30 -15.26 0.23
C LYS A 232 -9.35 -16.45 1.19
N ASN A 233 -8.63 -16.41 2.32
CA ASN A 233 -8.29 -17.61 3.06
C ASN A 233 -8.67 -17.60 4.56
N ALA A 234 -9.08 -16.49 5.16
CA ALA A 234 -9.35 -16.42 6.62
C ALA A 234 -10.52 -17.29 7.10
N HIS A 235 -11.40 -17.72 6.20
CA HIS A 235 -12.48 -18.67 6.51
C HIS A 235 -11.98 -20.10 6.79
N GLN A 236 -10.75 -20.43 6.37
CA GLN A 236 -10.16 -21.77 6.46
C GLN A 236 -8.72 -21.82 7.01
N VAL A 237 -8.02 -20.68 7.06
CA VAL A 237 -6.65 -20.56 7.59
C VAL A 237 -6.67 -19.68 8.84
N SER A 238 -5.93 -20.10 9.87
CA SER A 238 -5.84 -19.37 11.14
C SER A 238 -5.10 -18.04 10.97
N PHE A 239 -5.41 -17.07 11.84
CA PHE A 239 -4.69 -15.78 11.85
C PHE A 239 -3.17 -15.98 11.99
N HIS A 240 -2.74 -16.85 12.90
CA HIS A 240 -1.32 -17.13 13.12
C HIS A 240 -0.65 -17.65 11.83
N ASP A 241 -1.24 -18.65 11.19
CA ASP A 241 -0.69 -19.23 9.94
C ASP A 241 -0.63 -18.20 8.80
N LEU A 242 -1.65 -17.34 8.66
CA LEU A 242 -1.65 -16.26 7.69
C LEU A 242 -0.51 -15.27 7.97
N ILE A 243 -0.30 -14.88 9.23
CA ILE A 243 0.79 -13.97 9.59
C ILE A 243 2.16 -14.62 9.34
N GLU A 244 2.38 -15.86 9.74
CA GLU A 244 3.66 -16.56 9.53
C GLU A 244 4.02 -16.68 8.05
N ARG A 245 3.06 -17.08 7.19
CA ARG A 245 3.34 -17.15 5.74
C ARG A 245 3.56 -15.80 5.10
N GLN A 246 2.86 -14.76 5.58
CA GLN A 246 3.07 -13.40 5.10
C GLN A 246 4.39 -12.80 5.60
N LEU A 247 4.90 -13.20 6.76
CA LEU A 247 6.24 -12.84 7.26
C LEU A 247 7.35 -13.52 6.43
N ALA A 248 7.12 -14.76 5.97
CA ALA A 248 8.05 -15.44 5.07
C ALA A 248 8.05 -14.81 3.67
N PHE A 249 6.88 -14.37 3.18
CA PHE A 249 6.73 -13.78 1.84
C PHE A 249 7.12 -12.31 1.75
N ASN A 250 6.74 -11.48 2.72
CA ASN A 250 6.92 -10.04 2.64
C ASN A 250 8.26 -9.58 3.24
N PRO A 251 8.99 -8.67 2.57
CA PRO A 251 10.13 -8.01 3.14
C PRO A 251 9.71 -6.99 4.22
N GLY A 252 10.59 -6.78 5.19
CA GLY A 252 10.38 -5.82 6.26
C GLY A 252 9.68 -6.44 7.47
N ARG A 253 9.10 -5.58 8.31
CA ARG A 253 8.55 -5.97 9.63
C ARG A 253 7.14 -5.41 9.86
N ALA A 254 6.37 -5.25 8.79
CA ALA A 254 5.04 -4.65 8.86
C ALA A 254 4.06 -5.48 9.70
N LEU A 255 4.23 -6.81 9.68
CA LEU A 255 3.41 -7.82 10.35
C LEU A 255 4.11 -8.47 11.55
N ASP A 256 5.27 -7.94 11.96
CA ASP A 256 6.02 -8.48 13.09
C ASP A 256 5.41 -7.97 14.40
N PHE A 257 4.71 -8.85 15.12
CA PHE A 257 4.10 -8.57 16.42
C PHE A 257 5.10 -8.52 17.58
N ASN A 258 6.29 -9.10 17.43
CA ASN A 258 7.30 -9.25 18.47
C ASN A 258 8.38 -8.16 18.46
N LYS A 259 8.38 -7.27 17.45
CA LYS A 259 9.33 -6.15 17.37
C LYS A 259 9.27 -5.27 18.64
N ASP A 260 10.38 -5.21 19.38
CA ASP A 260 10.60 -4.20 20.43
C ASP A 260 10.71 -2.80 19.81
N VAL A 261 9.93 -1.86 20.34
CA VAL A 261 9.79 -0.48 19.83
C VAL A 261 9.99 0.58 20.90
N THR A 262 10.53 0.20 22.06
CA THR A 262 10.80 1.10 23.20
C THR A 262 11.61 2.36 22.83
N HIS A 263 12.31 2.39 21.70
CA HIS A 263 13.13 3.51 21.23
C HIS A 263 12.60 4.27 20.00
N GLU A 264 11.47 3.89 19.41
CA GLU A 264 10.93 4.56 18.21
C GLU A 264 9.67 5.34 18.58
N GLY A 265 9.66 6.67 18.43
CA GLY A 265 8.49 7.56 18.60
C GLY A 265 7.32 7.30 17.63
N ARG A 266 7.24 6.09 17.06
CA ARG A 266 6.22 5.58 16.13
C ARG A 266 5.58 4.28 16.63
N ALA A 267 5.84 3.87 17.88
CA ALA A 267 5.28 2.66 18.48
C ALA A 267 3.75 2.60 18.38
N ASN A 268 3.05 3.71 18.67
CA ASN A 268 1.59 3.79 18.59
C ASN A 268 1.07 3.52 17.17
N LEU A 269 1.68 4.15 16.15
CA LEU A 269 1.29 3.93 14.75
C LEU A 269 1.48 2.47 14.30
N ARG A 270 2.52 1.78 14.81
CA ARG A 270 2.69 0.35 14.55
C ARG A 270 1.59 -0.46 15.26
N ASN A 271 1.36 -0.20 16.53
CA ASN A 271 0.35 -0.93 17.32
C ASN A 271 -1.03 -0.77 16.69
N ASP A 272 -1.39 0.42 16.21
CA ASP A 272 -2.62 0.68 15.49
C ASP A 272 -2.74 -0.19 14.23
N ARG A 273 -1.66 -0.36 13.45
CA ARG A 273 -1.67 -1.26 12.28
C ARG A 273 -1.84 -2.74 12.65
N LEU A 274 -1.23 -3.17 13.75
CA LEU A 274 -1.32 -4.55 14.22
C LEU A 274 -2.70 -4.86 14.83
N GLU A 275 -3.32 -3.90 15.49
CA GLU A 275 -4.72 -3.98 15.91
C GLU A 275 -5.65 -4.00 14.71
N PHE A 276 -5.41 -3.13 13.71
CA PHE A 276 -6.17 -3.09 12.46
C PHE A 276 -6.12 -4.44 11.74
N ILE A 277 -4.94 -5.01 11.52
CA ILE A 277 -4.82 -6.27 10.77
C ILE A 277 -5.47 -7.44 11.52
N SER A 278 -5.43 -7.43 12.86
CA SER A 278 -6.12 -8.42 13.70
C SER A 278 -7.64 -8.29 13.54
N LEU A 279 -8.17 -7.07 13.52
CA LEU A 279 -9.60 -6.83 13.33
C LEU A 279 -10.05 -7.14 11.89
N PHE A 280 -9.22 -6.81 10.89
CA PHE A 280 -9.48 -7.10 9.50
C PHE A 280 -9.55 -8.61 9.22
N TYR A 281 -8.75 -9.41 9.92
CA TYR A 281 -8.89 -10.87 9.88
C TYR A 281 -10.27 -11.34 10.34
N GLU A 282 -10.80 -10.81 11.45
CA GLU A 282 -12.14 -11.17 11.95
C GLU A 282 -13.23 -10.76 10.95
N TYR A 283 -13.07 -9.59 10.30
CA TYR A 283 -13.93 -9.17 9.19
C TYR A 283 -13.87 -10.15 8.01
N ALA A 284 -12.66 -10.46 7.52
CA ALA A 284 -12.45 -11.32 6.36
C ALA A 284 -12.92 -12.76 6.59
N LYS A 285 -12.81 -13.25 7.84
CA LYS A 285 -13.33 -14.56 8.24
C LYS A 285 -14.85 -14.62 8.17
N GLN A 286 -15.54 -13.54 8.53
CA GLN A 286 -17.01 -13.43 8.47
C GLN A 286 -17.51 -13.04 7.08
N ASN A 287 -16.67 -12.39 6.27
CA ASN A 287 -16.99 -11.87 4.95
C ASN A 287 -15.97 -12.38 3.92
N PRO A 288 -15.94 -13.69 3.59
CA PRO A 288 -15.00 -14.23 2.62
C PRO A 288 -15.16 -13.54 1.26
N LYS A 289 -14.03 -13.26 0.59
CA LYS A 289 -13.96 -12.42 -0.62
C LYS A 289 -14.57 -11.02 -0.43
N GLY A 290 -14.62 -10.57 0.81
CA GLY A 290 -15.17 -9.28 1.21
C GLY A 290 -16.69 -9.24 1.23
N ALA A 291 -17.43 -10.34 1.04
CA ALA A 291 -18.90 -10.35 0.96
C ALA A 291 -19.55 -11.10 2.14
N PRO A 292 -20.77 -10.74 2.58
CA PRO A 292 -21.70 -9.80 1.95
C PRO A 292 -21.52 -8.33 2.34
N HIS A 293 -20.92 -8.01 3.49
CA HIS A 293 -20.84 -6.62 4.00
C HIS A 293 -19.53 -5.93 3.64
N SER A 294 -19.60 -4.63 3.32
CA SER A 294 -18.39 -3.80 3.24
C SER A 294 -17.71 -3.74 4.62
N TRP A 295 -16.50 -3.19 4.67
CA TRP A 295 -15.81 -3.01 5.94
C TRP A 295 -16.55 -2.05 6.85
N SER A 296 -16.99 -0.90 6.32
CA SER A 296 -17.76 0.09 7.08
C SER A 296 -19.12 -0.42 7.54
N GLU A 297 -19.84 -1.17 6.70
CA GLU A 297 -21.11 -1.81 7.05
C GLU A 297 -20.92 -2.83 8.18
N TRP A 298 -19.92 -3.70 8.07
CA TRP A 298 -19.62 -4.70 9.09
C TRP A 298 -19.18 -4.09 10.41
N LEU A 299 -18.41 -3.00 10.37
CA LEU A 299 -18.10 -2.24 11.58
C LEU A 299 -19.40 -1.71 12.19
N ALA A 300 -20.26 -1.04 11.42
CA ALA A 300 -21.47 -0.39 11.92
C ALA A 300 -22.49 -1.36 12.53
N ASP A 301 -22.53 -2.61 12.08
CA ASP A 301 -23.51 -3.61 12.50
C ASP A 301 -23.46 -3.87 14.03
N PRO A 302 -24.58 -3.68 14.75
CA PRO A 302 -24.67 -3.93 16.19
C PRO A 302 -24.72 -5.41 16.55
N THR A 303 -24.97 -6.29 15.57
CA THR A 303 -25.03 -7.74 15.72
C THR A 303 -23.72 -8.43 15.42
N THR A 304 -22.71 -7.69 14.91
CA THR A 304 -21.36 -8.20 14.71
C THR A 304 -20.91 -8.91 15.99
N PRO A 305 -20.73 -10.26 15.96
CA PRO A 305 -20.63 -11.03 17.18
C PRO A 305 -19.46 -10.52 18.00
N SER A 306 -19.73 -9.93 19.18
CA SER A 306 -18.76 -9.99 20.26
C SER A 306 -18.60 -11.47 20.54
N GLN A 307 -17.57 -12.11 19.97
CA GLN A 307 -17.38 -13.57 19.91
C GLN A 307 -18.12 -14.24 21.09
N GLN A 308 -19.25 -14.89 20.78
CA GLN A 308 -20.13 -15.44 21.79
C GLN A 308 -19.33 -16.48 22.59
N ARG A 309 -19.12 -16.16 23.87
CA ARG A 309 -18.67 -16.98 25.02
C ARG A 309 -17.56 -18.00 24.78
#